data_AF-A0A1I2GN12-F1
#
_entry.id   AF-A0A1I2GN12-F1
#
_cell.length_a   1.000
_cell.length_b   1.000
_cell.length_c   1.000
_cell.angle_alpha   90.00
_cell.angle_beta   90.00
_cell.angle_gamma   90.00
#
_symmetry.space_group_name_H-M   'P 1'
#
loop_
_entity.id
_entity.type
_entity.pdbx_description
1 polymer ?
#
loop_
_entity_poly.entity_id
_entity_poly.type
_entity_poly.pdbx_seq_one_letter_code
_entity_poly.pdbx_strand_id
1 'polypeptide(L)' 'MNKIIQFVKECKNEMVEHVTWTKYKELQSHTILVLVASLIFAVIIALIDFSFDKGLKALYDSF' A
#
# COMPACT_ATOMS: atom_id res chain seq x y z
N MET A 1 20.51 17.08 28.42
CA MET A 1 20.68 17.24 26.95
C MET A 1 21.57 16.16 26.33
N ASN A 2 22.70 15.75 26.95
CA ASN A 2 23.57 14.70 26.40
C ASN A 2 22.91 13.31 26.30
N LYS A 3 21.99 12.95 27.21
CA LYS A 3 21.30 11.65 27.18
C LYS A 3 20.45 11.41 25.93
N ILE A 4 19.75 12.43 25.43
CA ILE A 4 18.90 12.29 24.24
C ILE A 4 19.76 12.15 22.97
N ILE A 5 20.84 12.94 22.87
CA ILE A 5 21.77 12.86 21.74
C ILE A 5 22.47 11.49 21.71
N GLN A 6 22.82 10.97 22.88
CA GLN A 6 23.42 9.65 23.02
C GLN A 6 22.44 8.52 22.69
N PHE A 7 21.20 8.62 23.17
CA PHE A 7 20.12 7.68 22.83
C PHE A 7 19.87 7.61 21.32
N VAL A 8 19.77 8.75 20.62
CA VAL A 8 19.58 8.77 19.16
C VAL A 8 20.78 8.17 18.42
N LYS A 9 22.01 8.37 18.93
CA LYS A 9 23.22 7.73 18.38
C LYS A 9 23.17 6.21 18.55
N GLU A 10 22.77 5.73 19.73
CA GLU A 10 22.65 4.31 20.04
C GLU A 10 21.54 3.66 19.19
N CYS A 11 20.36 4.28 19.06
CA CYS A 11 19.30 3.81 18.18
C CYS A 11 19.72 3.73 16.71
N LYS A 12 20.50 4.71 16.22
CA LYS A 12 21.03 4.67 14.85
C LYS A 12 22.01 3.51 14.68
N ASN A 13 22.87 3.26 15.66
CA ASN A 13 23.83 2.16 15.60
C ASN A 13 23.10 0.80 15.61
N GLU A 14 22.10 0.66 16.48
CA GLU A 14 21.27 -0.55 16.62
C GLU A 14 20.45 -0.83 15.35
N MET A 15 19.81 0.19 14.76
CA MET A 15 19.06 0.05 13.50
C MET A 15 19.94 -0.32 12.29
N VAL A 16 21.26 -0.16 12.37
CA VAL A 16 22.18 -0.49 11.29
C VAL A 16 22.84 -1.84 11.52
N GLU A 17 23.21 -2.17 12.76
CA GLU A 17 23.90 -3.42 13.09
C GLU A 17 22.97 -4.60 13.39
N HIS A 18 21.78 -4.36 13.95
CA HIS A 18 20.86 -5.41 14.39
C HIS A 18 19.59 -5.56 13.52
N VAL A 19 19.39 -4.67 12.54
CA VAL A 19 18.26 -4.77 11.61
C VAL A 19 18.76 -5.15 10.22
N THR A 20 18.26 -6.26 9.72
CA THR A 20 18.49 -6.70 8.35
C THR A 20 17.62 -5.89 7.40
N TRP A 21 18.16 -4.78 6.90
CA TRP A 21 17.53 -4.05 5.79
C TRP A 21 17.55 -4.91 4.53
N THR A 22 16.37 -5.21 4.01
CA THR A 22 16.23 -5.85 2.71
C THR A 22 16.82 -4.97 1.62
N LYS A 23 17.44 -5.58 0.61
CA LYS A 23 18.05 -4.82 -0.48
C LYS A 23 16.98 -4.00 -1.20
N TYR A 24 17.33 -2.80 -1.65
CA TYR A 24 16.41 -1.92 -2.40
C TYR A 24 15.69 -2.59 -3.57
N LYS A 25 16.34 -3.56 -4.24
CA LYS A 25 15.74 -4.34 -5.33
C LYS A 25 14.59 -5.25 -4.85
N GLU A 26 14.71 -5.84 -3.67
CA GLU A 26 13.67 -6.71 -3.10
C GLU A 26 12.48 -5.85 -2.64
N LEU A 27 12.75 -4.70 -2.01
CA LEU A 27 11.71 -3.72 -1.66
C LEU A 27 10.90 -3.28 -2.88
N GLN A 28 11.57 -2.96 -3.99
CA GLN A 28 10.89 -2.62 -5.25
C GLN A 28 10.03 -3.77 -5.77
N SER A 29 10.52 -5.01 -5.73
CA SER A 29 9.75 -6.18 -6.13
C SER A 29 8.45 -6.34 -5.32
N HIS A 30 8.52 -6.13 -4.01
CA HIS A 30 7.35 -6.19 -3.14
C HIS A 30 6.37 -5.04 -3.43
N THR A 31 6.87 -3.83 -3.62
CA THR A 31 6.02 -2.67 -3.96
C THR A 31 5.33 -2.85 -5.31
N ILE A 32 6.03 -3.37 -6.32
CA ILE A 32 5.47 -3.62 -7.65
C ILE A 32 4.35 -4.65 -7.57
N LEU A 33 4.54 -5.72 -6.79
CA LEU A 33 3.50 -6.72 -6.57
C LEU A 33 2.22 -6.10 -5.98
N VAL A 34 2.37 -5.28 -4.93
CA VAL A 34 1.24 -4.59 -4.29
C VAL A 34 0.58 -3.60 -5.24
N LEU A 35 1.36 -2.87 -6.03
CA LEU A 35 0.84 -1.93 -7.03
C LEU A 35 -0.02 -2.64 -8.08
N VAL A 36 0.44 -3.78 -8.60
CA VAL A 36 -0.34 -4.60 -9.54
C VAL A 36 -1.61 -5.14 -8.88
N ALA A 37 -1.52 -5.63 -7.63
CA ALA A 37 -2.70 -6.08 -6.90
C ALA A 37 -3.75 -4.96 -6.71
N SER A 38 -3.31 -3.75 -6.36
CA SER A 38 -4.20 -2.59 -6.21
C SER A 38 -4.88 -2.20 -7.54
N LEU A 39 -4.17 -2.33 -8.66
CA LEU A 39 -4.74 -2.07 -9.98
C LEU A 39 -5.87 -3.05 -10.33
N ILE A 40 -5.69 -4.33 -10.00
CA ILE A 40 -6.72 -5.35 -10.20
C ILE A 40 -7.97 -5.04 -9.35
N PHE A 41 -7.77 -4.68 -8.08
CA PHE A 41 -8.89 -4.27 -7.22
C PHE A 41 -9.62 -3.04 -7.75
N ALA A 42 -8.90 -2.05 -8.28
CA ALA A 42 -9.51 -0.87 -8.89
C ALA A 42 -10.42 -1.22 -10.08
N VAL A 43 -9.99 -2.15 -10.94
CA VAL A 43 -10.81 -2.62 -12.07
C VAL A 43 -12.06 -3.36 -11.58
N ILE A 44 -11.94 -4.21 -10.56
CA ILE A 44 -13.08 -4.95 -9.99
C ILE A 44 -14.11 -3.98 -9.40
N ILE A 45 -13.67 -3.01 -8.60
CA ILE A 45 -14.56 -2.01 -8.00
C ILE A 45 -15.26 -1.20 -9.11
N ALA A 46 -14.52 -0.77 -10.14
CA ALA A 46 -15.11 -0.06 -11.27
C ALA A 46 -16.19 -0.87 -12.01
N LEU A 47 -16.01 -2.18 -12.16
CA LEU A 47 -17.03 -3.05 -12.75
C LEU A 47 -18.29 -3.16 -11.88
N ILE A 48 -18.10 -3.29 -10.56
CA ILE A 48 -19.22 -3.35 -9.60
C ILE A 48 -19.99 -2.04 -9.64
N ASP A 49 -19.31 -0.89 -9.51
CA ASP A 49 -19.94 0.43 -9.52
C ASP A 49 -20.75 0.66 -10.81
N PHE A 50 -20.19 0.28 -11.96
CA PHE A 50 -20.87 0.42 -13.25
C PHE A 50 -22.06 -0.52 -13.41
N SER A 51 -21.95 -1.75 -12.88
CA SER A 51 -23.04 -2.72 -12.90
C SER A 51 -24.22 -2.26 -12.04
N PHE A 52 -23.93 -1.70 -10.87
CA PHE A 52 -24.95 -1.14 -9.97
C PHE A 52 -25.58 0.14 -10.54
N ASP A 53 -24.80 1.09 -11.06
CA ASP A 53 -25.35 2.32 -11.65
C ASP A 53 -26.27 2.01 -12.84
N LYS A 54 -25.84 1.15 -13.75
CA LYS A 54 -26.66 0.75 -14.90
C LYS A 54 -27.85 -0.11 -14.52
N GLY A 55 -27.69 -1.05 -13.59
CA GLY A 55 -28.77 -1.90 -13.11
C GLY A 55 -29.86 -1.10 -12.42
N LEU A 56 -29.49 -0.15 -11.56
CA LEU A 56 -30.42 0.73 -10.87
C LEU A 56 -31.12 1.69 -11.82
N LYS A 57 -30.39 2.30 -12.78
CA LYS A 57 -31.01 3.15 -13.83
C LYS A 57 -32.04 2.39 -14.65
N ALA A 58 -31.71 1.17 -15.08
CA ALA A 58 -32.64 0.35 -15.86
C ALA A 58 -33.92 -0.02 -15.08
N LEU A 59 -33.79 -0.28 -13.77
CA LEU A 59 -34.94 -0.52 -12.91
C LEU A 59 -35.79 0.74 -12.68
N TYR A 60 -35.13 1.89 -12.46
CA TYR A 60 -35.83 3.18 -12.30
C TYR A 60 -36.55 3.60 -13.58
N ASP A 61 -35.94 3.43 -14.76
CA ASP A 61 -36.56 3.77 -16.04
C ASP A 61 -37.72 2.83 -16.41
N SER A 62 -37.77 1.64 -15.80
CA SER A 62 -38.85 0.66 -16.02
C SER A 62 -40.07 0.87 -15.12
N PHE A 63 -39.99 1.73 -14.10
CA PHE A 63 -41.07 2.09 -13.18
C PHE A 63 -41.59 3.50 -13.44
#